data_AF-A0A2E4HHH8-F1
#
_entry.id   AF-A0A2E4HHH8-F1
#
_cell.length_a   1.000
_cell.length_b   1.000
_cell.length_c   1.000
_cell.angle_alpha   90.00
_cell.angle_beta   90.00
_cell.angle_gamma   90.00
#
_symmetry.space_group_name_H-M   'P 1'
#
loop_
_entity.id
_entity.type
_entity.pdbx_description
1 polymer ?
#
loop_
_entity_poly.entity_id
_entity_poly.type
_entity_poly.pdbx_seq_one_letter_code
_entity_poly.pdbx_strand_id
1 'polypeptide(L)'
;MRLVLFTLAFLLSYSMVASDDDWGKTGHRVTGHIAQQYLSAKAKKAIDKLLDGASLAEVSTYADEIKSDAAYRPYGPWHYVNVPFDKTYDTHPKSDRGDLMQGIDTCIAVLQDEDSPRQDKIFHLKLLVHFIGDLHQPLHTGIAKDKGGNDFQVQWFGKGTNLHRVWDTQMIEQYSMSYTELAMNVDDLTRKQRKVIQ
;
A
#
# COMPACT_ATOMS: atom_id res chain seq x y z
N MET A 1 9.75 17.40 -61.91
CA MET A 1 9.14 16.36 -61.05
C MET A 1 10.22 15.46 -60.49
N ARG A 2 10.60 15.66 -59.23
CA ARG A 2 11.40 14.70 -58.44
C ARG A 2 10.79 14.67 -57.04
N LEU A 3 9.83 13.78 -56.85
CA LEU A 3 9.38 13.35 -55.53
C LEU A 3 10.48 12.44 -54.97
N VAL A 4 11.12 12.83 -53.87
CA VAL A 4 11.81 11.88 -53.00
C VAL A 4 11.47 12.24 -51.56
N LEU A 5 10.84 11.27 -50.92
CA LEU A 5 10.14 11.28 -49.65
C LEU A 5 10.95 11.86 -48.48
N PHE A 6 10.34 12.78 -47.74
CA PHE A 6 10.68 13.04 -46.34
C PHE A 6 10.16 11.88 -45.49
N THR A 7 11.02 10.94 -45.11
CA THR A 7 10.72 9.98 -44.04
C THR A 7 10.83 10.71 -42.70
N LEU A 8 9.70 11.18 -42.20
CA LEU A 8 9.54 11.65 -40.83
C LEU A 8 9.59 10.40 -39.91
N ALA A 9 10.76 10.08 -39.38
CA ALA A 9 10.91 9.06 -38.35
C ALA A 9 10.29 9.61 -37.05
N PHE A 10 9.00 9.35 -36.85
CA PHE A 10 8.33 9.59 -35.57
C PHE A 10 8.81 8.50 -34.60
N LEU A 11 9.93 8.76 -33.92
CA LEU A 11 10.36 7.99 -32.77
C LEU A 11 9.33 8.21 -31.66
N LEU A 12 8.29 7.38 -31.65
CA LEU A 12 7.50 7.13 -30.44
C LEU A 12 8.45 6.52 -29.41
N SER A 13 9.05 7.37 -28.60
CA SER A 13 9.57 6.98 -27.29
C SER A 13 8.38 6.50 -26.48
N TYR A 14 8.09 5.20 -26.54
CA TYR A 14 7.28 4.54 -25.53
C TYR A 14 8.06 4.67 -24.22
N SER A 15 7.74 5.71 -23.45
CA SER A 15 8.04 5.73 -22.03
C SER A 15 7.33 4.52 -21.44
N MET A 16 8.07 3.42 -21.25
CA MET A 16 7.66 2.37 -20.32
C MET A 16 7.63 3.05 -18.95
N VAL A 17 6.48 3.63 -18.59
CA VAL A 17 6.20 3.96 -17.21
C VAL A 17 6.07 2.62 -16.53
N ALA A 18 7.19 2.14 -15.96
CA ALA A 18 7.10 1.15 -14.91
C ALA A 18 6.27 1.81 -13.82
N SER A 19 5.02 1.37 -13.66
CA SER A 19 4.29 1.65 -12.44
C SER A 19 5.10 1.01 -11.32
N ASP A 20 5.72 1.85 -10.49
CA ASP A 20 6.09 1.46 -9.14
C ASP A 20 4.76 1.08 -8.49
N ASP A 21 4.44 -0.20 -8.53
CA ASP A 21 3.26 -0.75 -7.90
C ASP A 21 3.71 -1.09 -6.48
N ASP A 22 3.32 -0.21 -5.56
CA ASP A 22 2.98 -0.52 -4.18
C ASP A 22 1.78 -1.51 -4.20
N TRP A 23 1.32 -2.06 -3.07
CA TRP A 23 0.04 -2.80 -3.02
C TRP A 23 -0.96 -2.12 -3.91
N GLY A 24 -1.43 -2.83 -4.94
CA GLY A 24 -2.13 -2.16 -6.03
C GLY A 24 -3.30 -1.36 -5.44
N LYS A 25 -3.61 -0.20 -6.02
CA LYS A 25 -4.67 0.71 -5.50
C LYS A 25 -5.95 -0.03 -5.09
N THR A 26 -6.28 -1.09 -5.81
CA THR A 26 -7.40 -1.99 -5.50
C THR A 26 -7.23 -2.70 -4.15
N GLY A 27 -6.09 -3.30 -3.84
CA GLY A 27 -5.81 -3.97 -2.57
C GLY A 27 -5.98 -3.04 -1.37
N HIS A 28 -5.37 -1.85 -1.42
CA HIS A 28 -5.54 -0.84 -0.37
C HIS A 28 -7.00 -0.42 -0.18
N ARG A 29 -7.72 -0.18 -1.28
CA ARG A 29 -9.14 0.19 -1.23
C ARG A 29 -10.01 -0.91 -0.65
N VAL A 30 -9.73 -2.18 -0.97
CA VAL A 30 -10.43 -3.33 -0.37
C VAL A 30 -10.21 -3.35 1.13
N THR A 31 -8.95 -3.28 1.58
CA THR A 31 -8.61 -3.26 3.01
C THR A 31 -9.28 -2.10 3.74
N GLY A 32 -9.19 -0.88 3.19
CA GLY A 32 -9.84 0.30 3.75
C GLY A 32 -11.37 0.18 3.78
N HIS A 33 -11.98 -0.38 2.74
CA HIS A 33 -13.43 -0.58 2.68
C HIS A 33 -13.90 -1.58 3.74
N ILE A 34 -13.21 -2.71 3.90
CA ILE A 34 -13.52 -3.73 4.91
C ILE A 34 -13.34 -3.13 6.31
N ALA A 35 -12.21 -2.46 6.57
CA ALA A 35 -11.93 -1.84 7.87
C ALA A 35 -13.03 -0.84 8.28
N GLN A 36 -13.52 -0.04 7.34
CA GLN A 36 -14.60 0.93 7.58
C GLN A 36 -15.87 0.27 8.13
N GLN A 37 -16.24 -0.94 7.67
CA GLN A 37 -17.43 -1.66 8.13
C GLN A 37 -17.31 -2.17 9.57
N TYR A 38 -16.08 -2.34 10.06
CA TYR A 38 -15.80 -2.88 11.39
C TYR A 38 -15.48 -1.82 12.44
N LEU A 39 -15.50 -0.53 12.08
CA LEU A 39 -15.31 0.55 13.03
C LEU A 39 -16.42 0.60 14.08
N SER A 40 -16.04 0.81 15.34
CA SER A 40 -17.00 1.19 16.37
C SER A 40 -17.66 2.53 16.02
N ALA A 41 -18.87 2.79 16.52
CA ALA A 41 -19.55 4.07 16.32
C ALA A 41 -18.71 5.28 16.79
N LYS A 42 -17.95 5.11 17.88
CA LYS A 42 -17.02 6.13 18.39
C LYS A 42 -15.87 6.38 17.41
N ALA A 43 -15.22 5.32 16.93
CA ALA A 43 -14.12 5.41 15.97
C ALA A 43 -14.59 6.02 14.65
N LYS A 44 -15.72 5.56 14.11
CA LYS A 44 -16.33 6.12 12.89
C LYS A 44 -16.55 7.62 13.01
N LYS A 45 -17.19 8.09 14.09
CA LYS A 45 -17.44 9.52 14.31
C LYS A 45 -16.14 10.34 14.42
N ALA A 46 -15.11 9.80 15.06
CA ALA A 46 -13.83 10.47 15.19
C ALA A 46 -13.10 10.56 13.83
N ILE A 47 -13.09 9.47 13.07
CA ILE A 47 -12.49 9.39 11.73
C ILE A 47 -13.25 10.31 10.76
N ASP A 48 -14.58 10.28 10.73
CA ASP A 48 -15.41 11.14 9.88
C ASP A 48 -15.09 12.63 10.13
N LYS A 49 -14.84 13.03 11.39
CA LYS A 49 -14.46 14.40 11.77
C LYS A 49 -13.03 14.76 11.36
N LEU A 50 -12.10 13.81 11.41
CA LEU A 50 -10.72 14.06 10.99
C LEU A 50 -10.61 14.13 9.46
N LEU A 51 -11.25 13.21 8.75
CA LEU A 51 -11.15 13.06 7.30
C LEU A 51 -12.17 13.90 6.52
N ASP A 52 -12.95 14.76 7.20
CA ASP A 52 -13.97 15.61 6.58
C ASP A 52 -14.96 14.82 5.68
N GLY A 53 -15.30 13.60 6.12
CA GLY A 53 -16.22 12.70 5.44
C GLY A 53 -15.59 11.75 4.40
N ALA A 54 -14.29 11.87 4.11
CA ALA A 54 -13.61 10.91 3.23
C ALA A 54 -13.58 9.50 3.86
N SER A 55 -13.75 8.47 3.04
CA SER A 55 -13.78 7.08 3.50
C SER A 55 -12.37 6.52 3.72
N LEU A 56 -12.24 5.46 4.55
CA LEU A 56 -10.98 4.74 4.70
C LEU A 56 -10.49 4.16 3.36
N ALA A 57 -11.40 3.68 2.50
CA ALA A 57 -11.05 3.21 1.16
C ALA A 57 -10.44 4.33 0.30
N GLU A 58 -11.00 5.53 0.36
CA GLU A 58 -10.52 6.69 -0.40
C GLU A 58 -9.10 7.11 0.00
N VAL A 59 -8.83 7.18 1.31
CA VAL A 59 -7.52 7.64 1.80
C VAL A 59 -6.45 6.54 1.82
N SER A 60 -6.83 5.29 1.58
CA SER A 60 -5.92 4.13 1.67
C SER A 60 -4.75 4.15 0.68
N THR A 61 -4.84 4.90 -0.41
CA THR A 61 -3.79 5.03 -1.44
C THR A 61 -2.91 6.26 -1.25
N TYR A 62 -3.14 7.06 -0.20
CA TYR A 62 -2.52 8.36 -0.03
C TYR A 62 -0.99 8.30 0.10
N ALA A 63 -0.44 7.28 0.79
CA ALA A 63 1.01 7.20 1.01
C ALA A 63 1.79 7.00 -0.30
N ASP A 64 1.26 6.21 -1.23
CA ASP A 64 1.85 6.03 -2.56
C ASP A 64 1.74 7.29 -3.41
N GLU A 65 0.60 7.96 -3.34
CA GLU A 65 0.32 9.17 -4.11
C GLU A 65 1.33 10.29 -3.80
N ILE A 66 1.79 10.38 -2.54
CA ILE A 66 2.76 11.39 -2.10
C ILE A 66 4.22 10.98 -2.30
N LYS A 67 4.52 9.72 -2.62
CA LYS A 67 5.89 9.16 -2.75
C LYS A 67 6.73 9.86 -3.81
N SER A 68 6.08 10.40 -4.84
CA SER A 68 6.73 11.15 -5.93
C SER A 68 7.21 12.55 -5.52
N ASP A 69 6.66 13.13 -4.45
CA ASP A 69 7.06 14.43 -3.93
C ASP A 69 8.30 14.29 -3.03
N ALA A 70 9.32 15.09 -3.32
CA ALA A 70 10.59 15.08 -2.62
C ALA A 70 10.46 15.33 -1.11
N ALA A 71 9.42 16.06 -0.68
CA ALA A 71 9.14 16.33 0.73
C ALA A 71 8.81 15.05 1.53
N TYR A 72 8.29 14.00 0.88
CA TYR A 72 7.85 12.77 1.53
C TYR A 72 8.81 11.58 1.34
N ARG A 73 9.93 11.77 0.64
CA ARG A 73 10.98 10.74 0.50
C ARG A 73 11.42 10.09 1.82
N PRO A 74 11.49 10.81 2.97
CA PRO A 74 11.84 10.18 4.25
C PRO A 74 10.88 9.06 4.70
N TYR A 75 9.64 9.04 4.22
CA TYR A 75 8.65 8.00 4.54
C TYR A 75 8.75 6.76 3.65
N GLY A 76 9.54 6.79 2.57
CA GLY A 76 9.69 5.66 1.65
C GLY A 76 10.08 4.32 2.32
N PRO A 77 10.99 4.30 3.31
CA PRO A 77 11.30 3.08 4.07
C PRO A 77 10.13 2.53 4.89
N TRP A 78 9.10 3.32 5.17
CA TRP A 78 7.96 2.90 6.00
C TRP A 78 6.95 2.02 5.25
N HIS A 79 7.16 1.74 3.97
CA HIS A 79 6.29 0.83 3.20
C HIS A 79 6.68 -0.64 3.35
N TYR A 80 7.87 -0.95 3.89
CA TYR A 80 8.34 -2.32 3.99
C TYR A 80 9.19 -2.55 5.23
N VAL A 81 9.35 -3.81 5.57
CA VAL A 81 10.29 -4.29 6.56
C VAL A 81 11.03 -5.49 5.97
N ASN A 82 12.35 -5.46 6.06
CA ASN A 82 13.18 -6.56 5.57
C ASN A 82 13.65 -7.41 6.73
N VAL A 83 13.19 -8.65 6.81
CA VAL A 83 13.59 -9.60 7.84
C VAL A 83 14.06 -10.90 7.16
N PRO A 84 15.30 -11.35 7.40
CA PRO A 84 15.77 -12.65 6.89
C PRO A 84 14.89 -13.82 7.37
N PHE A 85 14.74 -14.86 6.55
CA PHE A 85 13.89 -16.03 6.87
C PHE A 85 14.28 -16.78 8.15
N ASP A 86 15.54 -16.69 8.57
CA ASP A 86 16.05 -17.31 9.80
C ASP A 86 15.94 -16.41 11.03
N LYS A 87 15.26 -15.25 10.91
CA LYS A 87 15.08 -14.25 11.97
C LYS A 87 13.61 -13.87 12.10
N THR A 88 13.33 -13.19 13.22
CA THR A 88 12.06 -12.50 13.45
C THR A 88 12.32 -11.00 13.54
N TYR A 89 11.28 -10.17 13.38
CA TYR A 89 11.42 -8.73 13.54
C TYR A 89 12.00 -8.35 14.91
N ASP A 90 11.61 -9.05 15.98
CA ASP A 90 12.09 -8.79 17.34
C ASP A 90 13.59 -9.06 17.54
N THR A 91 14.15 -9.98 16.74
CA THR A 91 15.55 -10.42 16.85
C THR A 91 16.45 -9.84 15.78
N HIS A 92 15.86 -9.23 14.74
CA HIS A 92 16.59 -8.58 13.66
C HIS A 92 16.83 -7.10 13.99
N PRO A 93 18.04 -6.56 13.73
CA PRO A 93 18.27 -5.13 13.88
C PRO A 93 17.29 -4.31 13.04
N LYS A 94 16.68 -3.30 13.66
CA LYS A 94 15.77 -2.37 13.00
C LYS A 94 16.54 -1.43 12.09
N SER A 95 15.89 -0.95 11.03
CA SER A 95 16.48 0.01 10.10
C SER A 95 16.59 1.40 10.74
N ASP A 96 17.78 2.00 10.67
CA ASP A 96 18.02 3.38 11.13
C ASP A 96 17.26 4.44 10.29
N ARG A 97 16.83 4.07 9.07
CA ARG A 97 16.01 4.94 8.21
C ARG A 97 14.51 4.82 8.49
N GLY A 98 14.13 4.06 9.52
CA GLY A 98 12.76 3.59 9.71
C GLY A 98 12.44 2.35 8.88
N ASP A 99 11.34 1.70 9.25
CA ASP A 99 10.71 0.59 8.54
C ASP A 99 9.18 0.64 8.79
N LEU A 100 8.44 -0.25 8.13
CA LEU A 100 6.98 -0.33 8.23
C LEU A 100 6.44 -0.40 9.65
N MET A 101 7.06 -1.19 10.53
CA MET A 101 6.61 -1.32 11.91
C MET A 101 6.85 -0.02 12.68
N GLN A 102 8.02 0.60 12.51
CA GLN A 102 8.32 1.90 13.11
C GLN A 102 7.38 3.01 12.60
N GLY A 103 7.01 2.96 11.32
CA GLY A 103 6.05 3.89 10.72
C GLY A 103 4.64 3.74 11.32
N ILE A 104 4.18 2.50 11.48
CA ILE A 104 2.90 2.19 12.15
C ILE A 104 2.91 2.70 13.60
N ASP A 105 3.95 2.39 14.37
CA ASP A 105 4.08 2.84 15.76
C ASP A 105 4.05 4.36 15.86
N THR A 106 4.75 5.05 14.96
CA THR A 106 4.77 6.52 14.88
C THR A 106 3.39 7.08 14.57
N CYS A 107 2.68 6.50 13.61
CA CYS A 107 1.32 6.94 13.27
C CYS A 107 0.36 6.77 14.45
N ILE A 108 0.44 5.64 15.15
CA ILE A 108 -0.37 5.39 16.35
C ILE A 108 -0.07 6.42 17.43
N ALA A 109 1.21 6.71 17.70
CA ALA A 109 1.63 7.68 18.69
C ALA A 109 1.06 9.09 18.41
N VAL A 110 1.17 9.57 17.17
CA VAL A 110 0.62 10.89 16.77
C VAL A 110 -0.91 10.94 16.88
N LEU A 111 -1.60 9.84 16.56
CA LEU A 111 -3.06 9.80 16.69
C LEU A 111 -3.52 9.82 18.15
N GLN A 112 -2.78 9.15 19.03
CA GLN A 112 -3.07 9.06 20.46
C GLN A 112 -2.69 10.32 21.25
N ASP A 113 -1.66 11.06 20.81
CA ASP A 113 -1.23 12.29 21.44
C ASP A 113 -2.31 13.39 21.33
N GLU A 114 -2.81 13.89 22.45
CA GLU A 114 -3.87 14.92 22.48
C GLU A 114 -3.38 16.29 21.98
N ASP A 115 -2.08 16.56 22.08
CA ASP A 115 -1.46 17.84 21.70
C ASP A 115 -1.06 17.89 20.21
N SER A 116 -1.07 16.74 19.53
CA SER A 116 -0.73 16.65 18.11
C SER A 116 -1.71 17.49 17.25
N PRO A 117 -1.20 18.38 16.37
CA PRO A 117 -2.01 19.20 15.48
C PRO A 117 -2.98 18.37 14.64
N ARG A 118 -4.16 18.93 14.34
CA ARG A 118 -5.17 18.23 13.52
C ARG A 118 -4.61 17.77 12.17
N GLN A 119 -3.77 18.58 11.53
CA GLN A 119 -3.17 18.23 10.23
C GLN A 119 -2.25 17.03 10.35
N ASP A 120 -1.45 16.95 11.41
CA ASP A 120 -0.57 15.81 11.67
C ASP A 120 -1.39 14.54 11.95
N LYS A 121 -2.48 14.65 12.71
CA LYS A 121 -3.41 13.52 12.91
C LYS A 121 -4.05 13.05 11.61
N ILE A 122 -4.44 13.96 10.72
CA ILE A 122 -4.98 13.59 9.41
C ILE A 122 -3.92 12.87 8.59
N PHE A 123 -2.73 13.44 8.49
CA PHE A 123 -1.62 12.86 7.73
C PHE A 123 -1.29 11.44 8.22
N HIS A 124 -1.08 11.27 9.53
CA HIS A 124 -0.74 9.98 10.11
C HIS A 124 -1.90 8.99 10.12
N LEU A 125 -3.17 9.44 10.12
CA LEU A 125 -4.31 8.54 9.92
C LEU A 125 -4.29 7.93 8.51
N LYS A 126 -4.04 8.75 7.48
CA LYS A 126 -3.97 8.26 6.10
C LYS A 126 -2.82 7.28 5.92
N LEU A 127 -1.65 7.62 6.48
CA LEU A 127 -0.49 6.72 6.50
C LEU A 127 -0.79 5.42 7.23
N LEU A 128 -1.41 5.47 8.42
CA LEU A 128 -1.76 4.25 9.16
C LEU A 128 -2.69 3.33 8.37
N VAL A 129 -3.73 3.88 7.73
CA VAL A 129 -4.67 3.10 6.90
C VAL A 129 -3.93 2.38 5.76
N HIS A 130 -2.99 3.08 5.13
CA HIS A 130 -2.16 2.54 4.07
C HIS A 130 -1.20 1.45 4.59
N PHE A 131 -0.41 1.75 5.62
CA PHE A 131 0.60 0.85 6.17
C PHE A 131 0.04 -0.43 6.79
N ILE A 132 -1.18 -0.40 7.32
CA ILE A 132 -1.85 -1.64 7.73
C ILE A 132 -2.15 -2.52 6.51
N GLY A 133 -2.41 -1.93 5.33
CA GLY A 133 -2.41 -2.65 4.07
C GLY A 133 -1.06 -3.28 3.78
N ASP A 134 0.00 -2.47 3.68
CA ASP A 134 1.39 -2.90 3.46
C ASP A 134 1.82 -4.04 4.37
N LEU A 135 1.49 -3.97 5.66
CA LEU A 135 1.86 -4.99 6.63
C LEU A 135 1.34 -6.38 6.25
N HIS A 136 0.19 -6.44 5.60
CA HIS A 136 -0.42 -7.69 5.17
C HIS A 136 0.08 -8.15 3.79
N GLN A 137 0.95 -7.39 3.10
CA GLN A 137 1.64 -7.86 1.88
C GLN A 137 2.73 -8.83 2.29
N PRO A 138 2.67 -10.09 1.84
CA PRO A 138 3.73 -11.04 2.17
C PRO A 138 5.13 -10.57 1.75
N LEU A 139 5.23 -9.78 0.69
CA LEU A 139 6.50 -9.32 0.13
C LEU A 139 6.92 -7.92 0.60
N HIS A 140 6.05 -7.16 1.27
CA HIS A 140 6.45 -5.97 2.05
C HIS A 140 7.10 -6.37 3.38
N THR A 141 6.93 -7.62 3.81
CA THR A 141 7.64 -8.25 4.94
C THR A 141 8.72 -9.23 4.47
N GLY A 142 9.32 -8.94 3.31
CA GLY A 142 10.24 -9.82 2.60
C GLY A 142 11.71 -9.74 3.03
N ILE A 143 12.61 -10.22 2.18
CA ILE A 143 14.06 -10.17 2.42
C ILE A 143 14.72 -9.01 1.64
N ALA A 144 15.74 -8.40 2.24
CA ALA A 144 16.44 -7.27 1.61
C ALA A 144 17.16 -7.67 0.31
N LYS A 145 17.65 -8.91 0.22
CA LYS A 145 18.49 -9.38 -0.89
C LYS A 145 17.79 -9.34 -2.24
N ASP A 146 16.49 -9.61 -2.29
CA ASP A 146 15.68 -9.59 -3.51
C ASP A 146 14.72 -8.40 -3.55
N LYS A 147 14.89 -7.44 -2.63
CA LYS A 147 14.03 -6.27 -2.44
C LYS A 147 12.56 -6.66 -2.30
N GLY A 148 12.27 -7.66 -1.48
CA GLY A 148 10.90 -8.19 -1.33
C GLY A 148 10.40 -8.82 -2.63
N GLY A 149 11.24 -9.59 -3.33
CA GLY A 149 10.86 -10.25 -4.59
C GLY A 149 10.79 -9.35 -5.83
N ASN A 150 11.14 -8.06 -5.73
CA ASN A 150 11.22 -7.17 -6.90
C ASN A 150 12.31 -7.60 -7.90
N ASP A 151 13.42 -8.14 -7.39
CA ASP A 151 14.51 -8.64 -8.23
C ASP A 151 14.23 -10.08 -8.75
N PHE A 152 13.13 -10.72 -8.32
CA PHE A 152 12.76 -12.07 -8.73
C PHE A 152 11.82 -12.04 -9.96
N GLN A 153 12.39 -12.19 -11.16
CA GLN A 153 11.65 -12.14 -12.42
C GLN A 153 10.85 -13.42 -12.69
N VAL A 154 9.58 -13.28 -13.08
CA VAL A 154 8.66 -14.38 -13.40
C VAL A 154 7.82 -14.07 -14.64
N GLN A 155 7.01 -15.03 -15.07
CA GLN A 155 5.97 -14.80 -16.07
C GLN A 155 4.59 -14.97 -15.44
N TRP A 156 3.72 -14.00 -15.67
CA TRP A 156 2.30 -14.06 -15.33
C TRP A 156 1.49 -14.15 -16.62
N PHE A 157 0.86 -15.31 -16.87
CA PHE A 157 0.14 -15.59 -18.13
C PHE A 157 0.97 -15.33 -19.40
N GLY A 158 2.23 -15.76 -19.38
CA GLY A 158 3.15 -15.61 -20.51
C GLY A 158 3.71 -14.19 -20.71
N LYS A 159 3.39 -13.24 -19.81
CA LYS A 159 3.96 -11.88 -19.81
C LYS A 159 5.00 -11.74 -18.71
N GLY A 160 6.16 -11.17 -19.03
CA GLY A 160 7.23 -10.91 -18.05
C GLY A 160 6.82 -9.90 -16.98
N THR A 161 7.22 -10.16 -15.73
CA THR A 161 6.95 -9.34 -14.53
C THR A 161 7.94 -9.73 -13.41
N ASN A 162 7.76 -9.21 -12.20
CA ASN A 162 8.46 -9.68 -11.00
C ASN A 162 7.48 -10.26 -9.96
N LEU A 163 7.99 -11.02 -9.00
CA LEU A 163 7.18 -11.68 -7.98
C LEU A 163 6.43 -10.67 -7.09
N HIS A 164 7.06 -9.56 -6.73
CA HIS A 164 6.43 -8.49 -5.94
C HIS A 164 5.13 -8.00 -6.58
N ARG A 165 5.20 -7.64 -7.86
CA ARG A 165 4.08 -7.13 -8.65
C ARG A 165 2.96 -8.15 -8.85
N VAL A 166 3.31 -9.44 -8.93
CA VAL A 166 2.31 -10.52 -8.98
C VAL A 166 1.42 -10.49 -7.73
N TRP A 167 2.03 -10.35 -6.55
CA TRP A 167 1.32 -10.26 -5.27
C TRP A 167 0.57 -8.95 -5.09
N ASP A 168 1.23 -7.83 -5.38
CA ASP A 168 0.65 -6.51 -5.16
C ASP A 168 -0.57 -6.23 -6.01
N THR A 169 -0.50 -6.64 -7.27
CA THR A 169 -1.40 -6.10 -8.29
C THR A 169 -1.99 -7.20 -9.14
N GLN A 170 -1.16 -8.03 -9.77
CA GLN A 170 -1.65 -8.86 -10.89
C GLN A 170 -2.61 -9.98 -10.44
N MET A 171 -2.38 -10.59 -9.27
CA MET A 171 -3.34 -11.55 -8.70
C MET A 171 -4.68 -10.91 -8.38
N ILE A 172 -4.68 -9.70 -7.84
CA ILE A 172 -5.89 -8.98 -7.44
C ILE A 172 -6.66 -8.50 -8.68
N GLU A 173 -5.97 -7.88 -9.63
CA GLU A 173 -6.59 -7.34 -10.84
C GLU A 173 -7.13 -8.43 -11.78
N GLN A 174 -6.60 -9.65 -11.71
CA GLN A 174 -7.10 -10.77 -12.51
C GLN A 174 -8.58 -11.09 -12.24
N TYR A 175 -9.08 -10.84 -11.04
CA TYR A 175 -10.50 -11.00 -10.73
C TYR A 175 -11.40 -10.07 -11.55
N SER A 176 -10.84 -8.98 -12.11
CA SER A 176 -11.57 -7.98 -12.91
C SER A 176 -12.79 -7.41 -12.16
N MET A 177 -12.65 -7.28 -10.85
CA MET A 177 -13.65 -6.79 -9.92
C MET A 177 -13.24 -5.41 -9.40
N SER A 178 -14.23 -4.56 -9.15
CA SER A 178 -14.06 -3.35 -8.36
C SER A 178 -13.63 -3.68 -6.92
N TYR A 179 -13.04 -2.71 -6.22
CA TYR A 179 -12.69 -2.88 -4.80
C TYR A 179 -13.92 -3.20 -3.93
N THR A 180 -15.11 -2.72 -4.30
CA THR A 180 -16.36 -3.06 -3.61
C THR A 180 -16.77 -4.50 -3.86
N GLU A 181 -16.66 -5.00 -5.09
CA GLU A 181 -16.97 -6.41 -5.41
C GLU A 181 -15.99 -7.36 -4.73
N LEU A 182 -14.69 -7.04 -4.71
CA LEU A 182 -13.70 -7.82 -3.98
C LEU A 182 -13.99 -7.83 -2.47
N ALA A 183 -14.30 -6.67 -1.88
CA ALA A 183 -14.64 -6.58 -0.47
C ALA A 183 -15.94 -7.32 -0.10
N MET A 184 -16.86 -7.52 -1.05
CA MET A 184 -18.08 -8.33 -0.84
C MET A 184 -17.84 -9.84 -0.98
N ASN A 185 -16.74 -10.26 -1.62
CA ASN A 185 -16.39 -11.66 -1.84
C ASN A 185 -15.45 -12.23 -0.77
N VAL A 186 -15.26 -11.52 0.35
CA VAL A 186 -14.52 -12.04 1.51
C VAL A 186 -15.45 -12.83 2.44
N ASP A 187 -14.90 -13.81 3.14
CA ASP A 187 -15.67 -14.60 4.10
C ASP A 187 -16.21 -13.73 5.26
N ASP A 188 -17.49 -13.91 5.58
CA ASP A 188 -18.09 -13.27 6.74
C ASP A 188 -17.56 -13.89 8.06
N LEU A 189 -16.83 -13.09 8.83
CA LEU A 189 -16.38 -13.50 10.15
C LEU A 189 -17.53 -13.46 11.16
N THR A 190 -17.75 -14.59 11.85
CA THR A 190 -18.67 -14.66 12.98
C THR A 190 -18.27 -13.68 14.08
N ARG A 191 -19.22 -13.28 14.93
CA ARG A 191 -18.92 -12.42 16.11
C ARG A 191 -17.81 -13.00 17.00
N LYS A 192 -17.75 -14.33 17.12
CA LYS A 192 -16.70 -15.02 17.90
C LYS A 192 -15.34 -14.87 17.24
N GLN A 193 -15.23 -15.08 15.92
CA GLN A 193 -13.98 -14.89 15.17
C GLN A 193 -13.51 -13.44 15.25
N ARG A 194 -14.42 -12.47 15.09
CA ARG A 194 -14.08 -11.04 15.19
C ARG A 194 -13.51 -10.68 16.56
N LYS A 195 -14.09 -11.21 17.64
CA LYS A 195 -13.59 -10.99 19.00
C LYS A 195 -12.22 -11.63 19.29
N VAL A 196 -11.78 -12.59 18.48
CA VAL A 196 -10.43 -13.17 18.60
C VAL A 196 -9.39 -12.28 17.95
N ILE A 197 -9.79 -11.49 16.95
CA ILE A 197 -8.88 -10.67 16.12
C ILE A 197 -8.85 -9.19 16.57
N GLN A 198 -9.91 -8.72 17.25
CA GLN A 198 -10.05 -7.37 17.82
C GLN A 198 -9.79 -7.34 19.33
#